data_AF-A0A485B8M5-F1
#
_entry.id   AF-A0A485B8M5-F1
#
_cell.length_a   1.000
_cell.length_b   1.000
_cell.length_c   1.000
_cell.angle_alpha   90.00
_cell.angle_beta   90.00
_cell.angle_gamma   90.00
#
_symmetry.space_group_name_H-M   'P 1'
#
loop_
_entity.id
_entity.type
_entity.pdbx_description
1 polymer ?
#
loop_
_entity_poly.entity_id
_entity_poly.type
_entity_poly.pdbx_seq_one_letter_code
_entity_poly.pdbx_strand_id
1 'polypeptide(L)'
;MLVKNAAEISNPANREAWSAEMAQQSQIPQALFLEDLQPQDLNFSTSPRIDPFLADSFSSSVEQAKTGRLIRNAFAVTQWADGQFVERALKTLQLENHWPQYDSQGQAADAG
;
A
#
# COMPACT_ATOMS: atom_id res chain seq x y z
N MET A 1 3.30 14.69 2.67
CA MET A 1 2.97 14.21 1.32
C MET A 1 3.14 12.70 1.30
N LEU A 2 2.15 11.95 0.78
CA LEU A 2 1.85 10.54 1.11
C LEU A 2 3.07 9.58 1.15
N VAL A 3 4.01 9.67 0.21
CA VAL A 3 5.22 8.81 0.20
C VAL A 3 6.11 9.01 1.43
N LYS A 4 6.23 10.24 1.95
CA LYS A 4 6.98 10.50 3.20
C LYS A 4 6.30 9.84 4.40
N ASN A 5 4.97 9.89 4.47
CA ASN A 5 4.21 9.23 5.53
C ASN A 5 4.36 7.71 5.43
N ALA A 6 4.26 7.15 4.22
CA ALA A 6 4.55 5.74 4.00
C ALA A 6 5.95 5.35 4.51
N ALA A 7 6.97 6.18 4.23
CA ALA A 7 8.33 5.93 4.72
C ALA A 7 8.41 5.94 6.26
N GLU A 8 7.73 6.89 6.90
CA GLU A 8 7.65 6.96 8.36
C GLU A 8 6.99 5.72 8.97
N ILE A 9 5.86 5.27 8.42
CA ILE A 9 5.10 4.10 8.90
C ILE A 9 5.87 2.80 8.65
N SER A 10 6.57 2.71 7.51
CA SER A 10 7.35 1.53 7.13
C SER A 10 8.59 1.29 8.00
N ASN A 11 9.01 2.29 8.79
CA ASN A 11 10.16 2.15 9.67
C ASN A 11 9.74 1.47 10.99
N PRO A 12 10.27 0.27 11.32
CA PRO A 12 9.92 -0.42 12.56
C PRO A 12 10.11 0.42 13.83
N ALA A 13 11.10 1.32 13.84
CA ALA A 13 11.39 2.19 14.99
C ALA A 13 10.28 3.21 15.27
N ASN A 14 9.47 3.54 14.27
CA ASN A 14 8.40 4.53 14.39
C ASN A 14 7.06 3.93 14.77
N ARG A 15 6.91 2.60 14.72
CA ARG A 15 5.62 1.90 14.89
C ARG A 15 4.90 2.29 16.16
N GLU A 16 5.60 2.31 17.29
CA GLU A 16 5.01 2.60 18.59
C GLU A 16 4.51 4.04 18.67
N ALA A 17 5.35 4.99 18.29
CA ALA A 17 5.00 6.41 18.31
C ALA A 17 3.83 6.71 17.36
N TRP A 18 3.87 6.18 16.13
CA TRP A 18 2.82 6.37 15.14
C TRP A 18 1.50 5.73 15.59
N SER A 19 1.54 4.51 16.14
CA SER A 19 0.34 3.81 16.63
C SER A 19 -0.29 4.53 17.82
N ALA A 20 0.53 5.07 18.72
CA ALA A 20 0.06 5.89 19.84
C ALA A 20 -0.60 7.19 19.35
N GLU A 21 -0.01 7.87 18.37
CA GLU A 21 -0.59 9.06 17.74
C GLU A 21 -1.94 8.73 17.07
N MET A 22 -2.01 7.66 16.29
CA MET A 22 -3.25 7.26 15.62
C MET A 22 -4.36 6.85 16.58
N ALA A 23 -4.01 6.22 17.70
CA ALA A 23 -4.96 5.89 18.75
C ALA A 23 -5.53 7.15 19.43
N GLN A 24 -4.76 8.24 19.52
CA GLN A 24 -5.27 9.52 20.03
C GLN A 24 -6.20 10.23 19.03
N GLN A 25 -5.96 10.04 17.74
CA GLN A 25 -6.72 10.67 16.65
C GLN A 25 -7.97 9.86 16.24
N SER A 26 -8.15 8.67 16.80
CA SER A 26 -9.24 7.75 16.45
C SER A 26 -9.87 7.12 17.69
N GLN A 27 -10.89 6.28 17.49
CA GLN A 27 -11.45 5.43 18.54
C GLN A 27 -10.89 3.99 18.48
N ILE A 28 -9.77 3.79 17.77
CA ILE A 28 -9.12 2.49 17.58
C ILE A 28 -7.99 2.35 18.62
N PRO A 29 -7.96 1.27 19.42
CA PRO A 29 -6.87 1.02 20.36
C PRO A 29 -5.50 0.90 19.68
N GLN A 30 -4.45 1.43 20.30
CA GLN A 30 -3.06 1.31 19.83
C GLN A 30 -2.66 -0.14 19.51
N ALA A 31 -3.12 -1.09 20.34
CA ALA A 31 -2.83 -2.51 20.17
C ALA A 31 -3.28 -3.05 18.80
N LEU A 32 -4.40 -2.56 18.25
CA LEU A 32 -4.87 -2.98 16.93
C LEU A 32 -3.99 -2.43 15.80
N PHE A 33 -3.53 -1.18 15.92
CA PHE A 33 -2.55 -0.64 14.95
C PHE A 33 -1.23 -1.41 14.98
N LEU A 34 -0.75 -1.78 16.18
CA LEU A 34 0.46 -2.60 16.31
C LEU A 34 0.26 -4.02 15.77
N GLU A 35 -0.95 -4.58 15.88
CA GLU A 35 -1.30 -5.86 15.28
C GLU A 35 -1.25 -5.78 13.75
N ASP A 36 -1.83 -4.74 13.15
CA ASP A 36 -1.82 -4.54 11.69
C ASP A 36 -0.42 -4.23 11.13
N LEU A 37 0.40 -3.49 11.88
CA LEU A 37 1.71 -3.03 11.41
C LEU A 37 2.84 -4.02 11.66
N GLN A 38 2.68 -5.33 11.49
CA GLN A 38 3.75 -6.29 11.84
C GLN A 38 5.11 -5.97 11.19
N PRO A 39 6.25 -6.03 11.93
CA PRO A 39 7.57 -5.59 11.41
C PRO A 39 7.99 -6.28 10.12
N GLN A 40 7.70 -7.58 9.98
CA GLN A 40 8.07 -8.38 8.82
C GLN A 40 7.28 -8.02 7.56
N ASP A 41 6.12 -7.37 7.72
CA ASP A 41 5.18 -7.08 6.63
C ASP A 41 5.13 -5.59 6.28
N LEU A 42 5.85 -4.72 7.01
CA LEU A 42 5.76 -3.27 6.85
C LEU A 42 5.98 -2.81 5.42
N ASN A 43 7.00 -3.31 4.74
CA ASN A 43 7.25 -2.91 3.35
C ASN A 43 6.07 -3.28 2.44
N PHE A 44 5.42 -4.42 2.66
CA PHE A 44 4.27 -4.83 1.88
C PHE A 44 3.03 -3.99 2.23
N SER A 45 2.69 -3.88 3.51
CA SER A 45 1.45 -3.23 3.98
C SER A 45 1.47 -1.70 3.87
N THR A 46 2.67 -1.09 3.81
CA THR A 46 2.83 0.37 3.73
C THR A 46 3.33 0.86 2.37
N SER A 47 3.53 -0.05 1.40
CA SER A 47 4.01 0.31 0.07
C SER A 47 3.11 1.38 -0.56
N PRO A 48 3.66 2.54 -0.99
CA PRO A 48 2.90 3.53 -1.72
C PRO A 48 2.79 3.19 -3.22
N ARG A 49 3.48 2.15 -3.70
CA ARG A 49 3.60 1.82 -5.13
C ARG A 49 2.26 1.34 -5.69
N ILE A 50 1.98 1.75 -6.93
CA ILE A 50 0.86 1.22 -7.72
C ILE A 50 1.46 0.18 -8.66
N ASP A 51 1.61 -1.04 -8.16
CA ASP A 51 2.28 -2.16 -8.84
C ASP A 51 1.26 -3.19 -9.38
N PRO A 52 1.72 -4.24 -10.10
CA PRO A 52 0.84 -5.29 -10.59
C PRO A 52 -0.02 -5.95 -9.52
N PHE A 53 0.52 -6.18 -8.31
CA PHE A 53 -0.25 -6.75 -7.21
C PHE A 53 -1.50 -5.91 -6.89
N LEU A 54 -1.32 -4.60 -6.70
CA LEU A 54 -2.42 -3.70 -6.38
C LEU A 54 -3.45 -3.62 -7.52
N ALA A 55 -2.97 -3.51 -8.76
CA ALA A 55 -3.84 -3.44 -9.94
C ALA A 55 -4.69 -4.71 -10.12
N ASP A 56 -4.09 -5.88 -9.89
CA ASP A 56 -4.77 -7.18 -10.02
C ASP A 56 -5.74 -7.45 -8.87
N SER A 57 -5.40 -7.01 -7.65
CA SER A 57 -6.31 -7.04 -6.49
C SER A 57 -7.58 -6.21 -6.73
N PHE A 58 -7.43 -5.00 -7.27
CA PHE A 58 -8.59 -4.18 -7.67
C PHE A 58 -9.34 -4.77 -8.85
N SER A 59 -8.65 -5.34 -9.84
CA SER A 59 -9.30 -5.99 -10.98
C SER A 59 -10.15 -7.17 -10.53
N SER A 60 -9.64 -7.98 -9.59
CA SER A 60 -10.37 -9.07 -8.97
C SER A 60 -11.60 -8.57 -8.20
N SER A 61 -11.48 -7.42 -7.51
CA SER A 61 -12.59 -6.79 -6.79
C SER A 61 -13.69 -6.29 -7.74
N VAL A 62 -13.33 -5.73 -8.90
CA VAL A 62 -14.28 -5.34 -9.96
C VAL A 62 -15.03 -6.57 -10.49
N GLU A 63 -14.33 -7.66 -10.78
CA GLU A 63 -14.94 -8.91 -11.24
C GLU A 63 -15.87 -9.55 -10.20
N GLN A 64 -15.45 -9.56 -8.93
CA GLN A 64 -16.29 -10.02 -7.82
C GLN A 64 -17.55 -9.17 -7.68
N ALA A 65 -17.44 -7.84 -7.76
CA ALA A 65 -18.58 -6.93 -7.71
C ALA A 65 -19.53 -7.12 -8.90
N LYS A 66 -19.00 -7.36 -10.11
CA LYS A 66 -19.78 -7.64 -11.31
C LYS A 66 -20.53 -8.97 -11.19
N THR A 67 -19.85 -10.02 -10.73
CA THR A 67 -20.41 -11.36 -10.51
C THR A 67 -21.49 -11.33 -9.43
N GLY A 68 -21.24 -10.62 -8.33
CA GLY A 68 -22.19 -10.37 -7.25
C GLY A 68 -23.31 -9.39 -7.60
N ARG A 69 -23.33 -8.85 -8.83
CA ARG A 69 -24.33 -7.87 -9.33
C ARG A 69 -24.39 -6.57 -8.52
N LEU A 70 -23.31 -6.20 -7.84
CA LEU A 70 -23.16 -4.92 -7.15
C LEU A 70 -22.96 -3.76 -8.14
N ILE A 71 -22.34 -4.04 -9.28
CA ILE A 71 -22.14 -3.09 -10.37
C ILE A 71 -22.75 -3.60 -11.67
N ARG A 72 -23.22 -2.65 -12.50
CA ARG A 72 -23.79 -2.97 -13.82
C ARG A 72 -22.71 -3.25 -14.86
N ASN A 73 -21.61 -2.50 -14.86
CA ASN A 73 -20.54 -2.59 -15.86
C ASN A 73 -19.19 -2.72 -15.16
N ALA A 74 -18.35 -3.64 -15.63
CA ALA A 74 -16.95 -3.73 -15.24
C ALA A 74 -16.11 -2.70 -16.04
N PHE A 75 -14.91 -2.40 -15.55
CA PHE A 75 -13.96 -1.51 -16.21
C PHE A 75 -12.53 -2.03 -15.99
N ALA A 76 -11.61 -1.64 -16.88
CA ALA A 76 -10.20 -1.98 -16.74
C ALA A 76 -9.54 -1.05 -15.70
N VAL A 77 -9.09 -1.62 -14.58
CA VAL A 77 -8.40 -0.87 -13.51
C VAL A 77 -7.15 -0.17 -14.02
N THR A 78 -6.45 -0.76 -14.98
CA THR A 78 -5.25 -0.20 -15.61
C THR A 78 -5.48 1.13 -16.33
N GLN A 79 -6.73 1.47 -16.69
CA GLN A 79 -7.05 2.79 -17.25
C GLN A 79 -7.08 3.90 -16.20
N TRP A 80 -7.16 3.55 -14.91
CA TRP A 80 -7.19 4.47 -13.78
C TRP A 80 -5.89 4.47 -12.97
N ALA A 81 -5.16 3.35 -12.98
CA ALA A 81 -3.90 3.20 -12.26
C ALA A 81 -2.81 4.05 -12.92
N ASP A 82 -2.31 5.07 -12.19
CA ASP A 82 -1.21 5.91 -12.64
C ASP A 82 -0.11 6.05 -11.57
N GLY A 83 0.81 5.08 -11.57
CA GLY A 83 1.92 5.03 -10.62
C GLY A 83 3.02 6.07 -10.86
N GLN A 84 3.01 6.80 -11.98
CA GLN A 84 4.15 7.64 -12.38
C GLN A 84 4.48 8.73 -11.35
N PHE A 85 3.46 9.25 -10.64
CA PHE A 85 3.64 10.29 -9.62
C PHE A 85 4.28 9.72 -8.35
N VAL A 86 3.94 8.49 -7.98
CA VAL A 86 4.58 7.78 -6.87
C VAL A 86 6.05 7.53 -7.22
N GLU A 87 6.34 7.00 -8.41
CA GLU A 87 7.72 6.74 -8.84
C GLU A 87 8.59 8.02 -8.87
N ARG A 88 8.02 9.15 -9.33
CA ARG A 88 8.72 10.45 -9.28
C ARG A 88 8.98 10.91 -7.84
N ALA A 89 8.02 10.71 -6.95
CA ALA A 89 8.17 11.08 -5.53
C ALA A 89 9.21 10.20 -4.83
N LEU A 90 9.23 8.89 -5.10
CA LEU A 90 10.26 7.97 -4.59
C LEU A 90 11.66 8.42 -5.03
N LYS A 91 11.83 8.74 -6.31
CA LYS A 91 13.10 9.28 -6.84
C LYS A 91 13.53 10.59 -6.19
N THR A 92 12.58 11.52 -6.03
CA THR A 92 12.86 12.82 -5.39
C THR A 92 13.31 12.67 -3.94
N LEU A 93 12.83 11.62 -3.27
CA LEU A 93 13.11 11.34 -1.85
C LEU A 93 14.24 10.32 -1.64
N GLN A 94 14.83 9.79 -2.72
CA GLN A 94 15.86 8.74 -2.65
C GLN A 94 15.38 7.46 -1.96
N LEU A 95 14.12 7.07 -2.23
CA LEU A 95 13.43 5.91 -1.64
C LEU A 95 13.10 4.82 -2.66
N GLU A 96 13.71 4.84 -3.83
CA GLU A 96 13.43 3.89 -4.92
C GLU A 96 13.66 2.43 -4.50
N ASN A 97 14.61 2.19 -3.60
CA ASN A 97 14.96 0.84 -3.17
C ASN A 97 14.34 0.49 -1.80
N HIS A 98 13.52 1.38 -1.23
CA HIS A 98 12.92 1.17 0.09
C HIS A 98 11.79 0.15 0.05
N TRP A 99 10.95 0.22 -1.00
CA TRP A 99 9.90 -0.76 -1.29
C TRP A 99 10.19 -1.48 -2.61
N PRO A 100 10.15 -2.82 -2.65
CA PRO A 100 10.18 -3.55 -3.90
C PRO A 100 8.90 -3.30 -4.70
N GLN A 101 8.91 -3.61 -6.00
CA GLN A 101 7.67 -3.79 -6.74
C GLN A 101 7.13 -5.19 -6.46
N TYR A 102 5.82 -5.34 -6.27
CA TYR A 102 5.21 -6.66 -6.14
C TYR A 102 4.58 -7.10 -7.45
N ASP A 103 4.85 -8.35 -7.82
CA ASP A 103 4.20 -8.98 -8.97
C ASP A 103 2.72 -9.30 -8.69
N SER A 104 2.01 -9.86 -9.65
CA SER A 104 0.58 -10.19 -9.49
C SER A 104 0.28 -11.19 -8.36
N GLN A 105 1.29 -11.95 -7.90
CA GLN A 105 1.20 -12.89 -6.79
C GLN A 105 1.58 -12.27 -5.44
N GLY A 106 1.94 -10.98 -5.42
CA GLY A 106 2.41 -10.29 -4.23
C GLY A 106 3.86 -10.64 -3.87
N GLN A 107 4.60 -11.25 -4.79
CA GLN A 107 6.02 -11.55 -4.59
C GLN A 107 6.85 -10.34 -4.96
N ALA A 108 7.85 -10.03 -4.15
CA ALA A 108 8.79 -8.95 -4.45
C ALA A 108 9.54 -9.30 -5.74
N ALA A 109 9.31 -8.53 -6.80
CA ALA A 109 10.20 -8.49 -7.94
C ALA A 109 11.49 -7.80 -7.48
N ASP A 110 12.64 -8.44 -7.72
CA ASP A 110 13.94 -7.89 -7.32
C ASP A 110 14.03 -6.40 -7.70
N ALA A 111 14.23 -5.56 -6.69
CA ALA A 111 14.62 -4.18 -6.89
C ALA A 111 16.05 -4.21 -7.43
N GLY A 112 16.18 -4.24 -8.76
CA GLY A 112 17.47 -4.17 -9.45
C GLY A 112 18.26 -2.93 -9.08
#